data_AF-X1PLP7-F1
#
_entry.id   AF-X1PLP7-F1
#
_cell.length_a   1.000
_cell.length_b   1.000
_cell.length_c   1.000
_cell.angle_alpha   90.00
_cell.angle_beta   90.00
_cell.angle_gamma   90.00
#
_symmetry.space_group_name_H-M   'P 1'
#
loop_
_entity.id
_entity.type
_entity.pdbx_description
1 polymer ?
#
loop_
_entity_poly.entity_id
_entity_poly.type
_entity_poly.pdbx_seq_one_letter_code
_entity_poly.pdbx_strand_id
1 'polypeptide(L)'
;MAKLKAPLLSFGASGALAKAIVFFPWKGVDAVREYVIPANPKTKPQRDQREHMSNAVDEWHDAKYSAIDVTAWNRFAGTLKAIMSGFNAMVRTFIKEAILDNTWTRLKDMYLEDVEDDRFTATIAIPSALGDPTIHWGTSKTHFPDEAVMPTTDGNKGTYTITGLTKNTLYYFYCHYGVSGDTYGRTGIYSQRTAAA
;
A
#
# COMPACT_ATOMS: atom_id res chain seq x y z
N MET A 1 45.63 10.94 15.73
CA MET A 1 44.55 11.93 15.95
C MET A 1 45.14 13.05 16.79
N ALA A 2 45.17 14.29 16.28
CA ALA A 2 45.77 15.40 17.01
C ALA A 2 44.88 15.78 18.21
N LYS A 3 45.43 15.77 19.43
CA LYS A 3 44.77 16.30 20.62
C LYS A 3 44.90 17.83 20.60
N LEU A 4 43.79 18.55 20.63
CA LEU A 4 43.81 20.01 20.67
C LEU A 4 43.91 20.49 22.12
N LYS A 5 44.86 21.38 22.41
CA LYS A 5 44.87 22.18 23.64
C LYS A 5 44.23 23.52 23.30
N ALA A 6 43.16 23.90 24.02
CA ALA A 6 42.33 25.08 23.75
C ALA A 6 41.68 25.04 22.35
N PRO A 7 40.58 24.27 22.17
CA PRO A 7 39.92 24.16 20.88
C PRO A 7 39.48 25.55 20.40
N LEU A 8 39.84 25.88 19.15
CA LEU A 8 39.38 27.07 18.45
C LEU A 8 37.85 27.17 18.63
N LEU A 9 37.36 28.35 19.01
CA LEU A 9 35.99 28.69 19.44
C LEU A 9 35.66 28.57 20.94
N SER A 10 36.59 28.24 21.83
CA SER A 10 36.48 28.43 23.30
C SER A 10 35.25 27.81 24.00
N PHE A 11 34.45 27.00 23.32
CA PHE A 11 33.23 26.38 23.85
C PHE A 11 33.10 24.95 23.32
N GLY A 12 33.60 23.97 24.07
CA GLY A 12 33.23 22.55 23.94
C GLY A 12 33.62 21.81 22.64
N ALA A 13 34.51 22.38 21.82
CA ALA A 13 35.01 21.77 20.58
C ALA A 13 33.90 21.19 19.69
N SER A 14 32.87 21.99 19.35
CA SER A 14 31.78 21.55 18.48
C SER A 14 31.58 22.50 17.30
N GLY A 15 31.58 21.98 16.07
CA GLY A 15 31.19 22.74 14.88
C GLY A 15 32.05 22.45 13.66
N ALA A 16 31.54 22.82 12.48
CA ALA A 16 32.26 22.73 11.22
C ALA A 16 32.85 24.10 10.85
N LEU A 17 34.14 24.15 10.52
CA LEU A 17 34.80 25.36 10.03
C LEU A 17 35.02 25.25 8.53
N ALA A 18 34.44 26.20 7.79
CA ALA A 18 34.53 26.33 6.34
C ALA A 18 34.20 25.04 5.53
N LYS A 19 33.43 24.10 6.10
CA LYS A 19 33.20 22.75 5.53
C LYS A 19 34.50 22.03 5.16
N ALA A 20 35.59 22.32 5.87
CA ALA A 20 36.89 21.70 5.67
C ALA A 20 37.26 20.82 6.87
N ILE A 21 36.96 21.27 8.10
CA ILE A 21 37.24 20.54 9.33
C ILE A 21 36.04 20.60 10.29
N VAL A 22 35.88 19.56 11.09
CA VAL A 22 34.83 19.44 12.11
C VAL A 22 35.48 19.15 13.47
N PHE A 23 35.16 20.00 14.45
CA PHE A 23 35.46 19.80 15.85
C PHE A 23 34.29 19.08 16.51
N PHE A 24 34.58 18.03 17.28
CA PHE A 24 33.59 17.32 18.09
C PHE A 24 34.25 16.64 19.30
N PRO A 25 33.54 16.49 20.43
CA PRO A 25 34.03 15.67 21.53
C PRO A 25 33.91 14.19 21.17
N TRP A 26 34.99 13.42 21.36
CA TRP A 26 35.01 11.97 21.18
C TRP A 26 35.64 11.28 22.38
N LYS A 27 34.84 10.50 23.13
CA LYS A 27 35.28 9.75 24.32
C LYS A 27 36.07 10.62 25.31
N GLY A 28 35.57 11.82 25.61
CA GLY A 28 36.20 12.76 26.54
C GLY A 28 37.45 13.47 26.01
N VAL A 29 37.74 13.37 24.71
CA VAL A 29 38.84 14.06 24.04
C VAL A 29 38.28 14.98 22.96
N ASP A 30 38.74 16.23 22.92
CA ASP A 30 38.43 17.15 21.83
C ASP A 30 39.16 16.71 20.56
N ALA A 31 38.38 16.28 19.56
CA ALA A 31 38.88 15.74 18.31
C ALA A 31 38.56 16.68 17.15
N VAL A 32 39.46 16.66 16.15
CA VAL A 32 39.24 17.28 14.83
C VAL A 32 39.35 16.22 13.75
N ARG A 33 38.44 16.29 12.79
CA ARG A 33 38.50 15.50 11.55
C ARG A 33 38.21 16.38 10.35
N GLU A 34 38.65 15.93 9.18
CA GLU A 34 38.21 16.53 7.92
C GLU A 34 36.68 16.46 7.80
N TYR A 35 36.09 17.50 7.23
CA TYR A 35 34.67 17.53 6.92
C TYR A 35 34.37 16.47 5.86
N VAL A 36 33.97 15.29 6.33
CA VAL A 36 33.50 14.23 5.45
C VAL A 36 32.13 14.62 4.94
N ILE A 37 32.04 15.00 3.66
CA ILE A 37 30.77 14.94 2.92
C ILE A 37 30.50 13.45 2.74
N PRO A 38 29.48 12.87 3.41
CA PRO A 38 29.11 11.50 3.12
C PRO A 38 28.81 11.43 1.64
N ALA A 39 29.39 10.47 0.92
CA ALA A 39 28.89 10.12 -0.39
C ALA A 39 27.42 9.75 -0.17
N ASN A 40 26.50 10.67 -0.46
CA ASN A 40 25.07 10.41 -0.44
C ASN A 40 24.80 9.70 -1.76
N PRO A 41 24.93 8.37 -1.82
CA PRO A 41 24.88 7.69 -3.09
C PRO A 41 23.44 7.89 -3.55
N LYS A 42 23.24 8.59 -4.66
CA LYS A 42 21.95 8.56 -5.37
C LYS A 42 22.01 7.38 -6.32
N THR A 43 22.24 6.18 -5.77
CA THR A 43 22.33 4.99 -6.62
C THR A 43 20.99 4.76 -7.31
N LYS A 44 21.02 4.10 -8.48
CA LYS A 44 19.80 3.79 -9.22
C LYS A 44 18.76 3.06 -8.33
N PRO A 45 19.10 1.98 -7.59
CA PRO A 45 18.12 1.29 -6.75
C PRO A 45 17.52 2.18 -5.65
N GLN A 46 18.32 3.09 -5.09
CA GLN A 46 17.84 4.05 -4.11
C GLN A 46 16.85 5.06 -4.71
N ARG A 47 17.08 5.51 -5.95
CA ARG A 47 16.15 6.39 -6.66
C ARG A 47 14.87 5.63 -7.02
N ASP A 48 14.99 4.42 -7.57
CA ASP A 48 13.86 3.58 -7.95
C ASP A 48 12.94 3.32 -6.74
N GLN A 49 13.49 2.95 -5.59
CA GLN A 49 12.69 2.71 -4.37
C GLN A 49 11.96 3.98 -3.88
N ARG A 50 12.57 5.17 -4.05
CA ARG A 50 11.91 6.44 -3.71
C ARG A 50 10.79 6.76 -4.69
N GLU A 51 11.01 6.49 -5.96
CA GLU A 51 10.02 6.67 -7.02
C GLU A 51 8.81 5.76 -6.81
N HIS A 52 9.02 4.47 -6.48
CA HIS A 52 7.91 3.57 -6.14
C HIS A 52 7.10 4.08 -4.94
N MET A 53 7.76 4.61 -3.91
CA MET A 53 7.06 5.20 -2.76
C MET A 53 6.27 6.44 -3.17
N SER A 54 6.87 7.37 -3.93
CA SER A 54 6.18 8.56 -4.41
C SER A 54 4.96 8.20 -5.25
N ASN A 55 5.11 7.32 -6.24
CA ASN A 55 4.03 6.90 -7.12
C ASN A 55 2.88 6.22 -6.36
N ALA A 56 3.20 5.41 -5.33
CA ALA A 56 2.20 4.77 -4.50
C ALA A 56 1.40 5.78 -3.65
N VAL A 57 2.06 6.83 -3.16
CA VAL A 57 1.40 7.90 -2.39
C VAL A 57 0.52 8.75 -3.30
N ASP A 58 1.03 9.11 -4.47
CA ASP A 58 0.28 9.86 -5.49
C ASP A 58 -0.95 9.08 -5.94
N GLU A 59 -0.82 7.78 -6.20
CA GLU A 59 -1.94 6.90 -6.53
C GLU A 59 -3.05 6.94 -5.48
N TRP A 60 -2.72 6.89 -4.18
CA TRP A 60 -3.73 6.98 -3.12
C TRP A 60 -4.51 8.30 -3.15
N HIS A 61 -3.80 9.40 -3.34
CA HIS A 61 -4.39 10.73 -3.34
C HIS A 61 -5.19 11.02 -4.63
N ASP A 62 -4.71 10.54 -5.77
CA ASP A 62 -5.38 10.68 -7.06
C ASP A 62 -6.59 9.76 -7.20
N ALA A 63 -6.54 8.56 -6.60
CA ALA A 63 -7.66 7.62 -6.61
C ALA A 63 -8.90 8.15 -5.92
N LYS A 64 -8.73 9.04 -4.93
CA LYS A 64 -9.82 9.57 -4.09
C LYS A 64 -10.73 8.44 -3.63
N TYR A 65 -10.13 7.42 -3.01
CA TYR A 65 -10.83 6.24 -2.50
C TYR A 65 -12.01 6.67 -1.61
N SER A 66 -13.17 6.05 -1.83
CA SER A 66 -14.36 6.32 -1.03
C SER A 66 -14.16 5.89 0.43
N ALA A 67 -15.00 6.36 1.36
CA ALA A 67 -14.93 5.93 2.76
C ALA A 67 -15.09 4.39 2.91
N ILE A 68 -15.87 3.77 2.03
CA ILE A 68 -16.06 2.31 1.98
C ILE A 68 -14.75 1.64 1.56
N ASP A 69 -14.09 2.14 0.51
CA ASP A 69 -12.80 1.61 0.05
C ASP A 69 -11.70 1.76 1.12
N VAL A 70 -11.64 2.92 1.77
CA VAL A 70 -10.68 3.14 2.88
C VAL A 70 -10.95 2.17 4.03
N THR A 71 -12.21 1.90 4.36
CA THR A 71 -12.58 0.89 5.37
C THR A 71 -12.18 -0.51 4.93
N ALA A 72 -12.34 -0.84 3.64
CA ALA A 72 -11.91 -2.12 3.08
C ALA A 72 -10.39 -2.29 3.16
N TRP A 73 -9.62 -1.24 2.86
CA TRP A 73 -8.18 -1.22 3.01
C TRP A 73 -7.74 -1.34 4.47
N ASN A 74 -8.42 -0.67 5.41
CA ASN A 74 -8.16 -0.83 6.84
C ASN A 74 -8.43 -2.27 7.31
N ARG A 75 -9.47 -2.92 6.79
CA ARG A 75 -9.76 -4.32 7.08
C ARG A 75 -8.66 -5.24 6.55
N PHE A 76 -8.18 -4.99 5.33
CA PHE A 76 -7.02 -5.68 4.77
C PHE A 76 -5.76 -5.45 5.62
N ALA A 77 -5.50 -4.22 6.04
CA ALA A 77 -4.38 -3.92 6.94
C ALA A 77 -4.43 -4.77 8.22
N GLY A 78 -5.62 -4.99 8.78
CA GLY A 78 -5.83 -5.83 9.96
C GLY A 78 -5.66 -7.34 9.74
N THR A 79 -5.47 -7.82 8.50
CA THR A 79 -5.07 -9.21 8.22
C THR A 79 -3.56 -9.36 8.11
N LEU A 80 -2.86 -8.25 7.88
CA LEU A 80 -1.42 -8.22 7.86
C LEU A 80 -0.91 -8.29 9.31
N LYS A 81 0.13 -9.10 9.55
CA LYS A 81 0.78 -9.25 10.87
C LYS A 81 1.62 -8.03 11.28
N ALA A 82 1.17 -6.82 10.93
CA ALA A 82 1.83 -5.57 11.24
C ALA A 82 0.77 -4.48 11.46
N ILE A 83 0.96 -3.67 12.50
CA ILE A 83 0.06 -2.56 12.82
C ILE A 83 0.23 -1.48 11.75
N MET A 84 -0.72 -1.40 10.81
CA MET A 84 -0.70 -0.40 9.75
C MET A 84 -2.11 0.09 9.41
N SER A 85 -2.18 1.28 8.82
CA SER A 85 -3.42 1.82 8.25
C SER A 85 -3.70 1.21 6.88
N GLY A 86 -4.92 1.38 6.39
CA GLY A 86 -5.31 1.00 5.03
C GLY A 86 -4.46 1.69 3.96
N PHE A 87 -4.12 2.97 4.16
CA PHE A 87 -3.17 3.69 3.31
C PHE A 87 -1.83 2.96 3.21
N ASN A 88 -1.22 2.63 4.34
CA ASN A 88 0.06 1.91 4.37
C ASN A 88 -0.05 0.50 3.76
N ALA A 89 -1.20 -0.15 3.89
CA ALA A 89 -1.44 -1.47 3.30
C ALA A 89 -1.56 -1.40 1.76
N MET A 90 -2.25 -0.38 1.22
CA MET A 90 -2.32 -0.13 -0.21
C MET A 90 -0.93 0.20 -0.76
N VAL A 91 -0.23 1.17 -0.16
CA VAL A 91 1.14 1.57 -0.56
C VAL A 91 2.09 0.38 -0.56
N ARG A 92 2.03 -0.48 0.47
CA ARG A 92 2.83 -1.70 0.53
C ARG A 92 2.53 -2.65 -0.63
N THR A 93 1.26 -2.80 -1.00
CA THR A 93 0.84 -3.68 -2.09
C THR A 93 1.31 -3.11 -3.41
N PHE A 94 1.07 -1.83 -3.67
CA PHE A 94 1.57 -1.12 -4.84
C PHE A 94 3.09 -1.29 -5.02
N ILE A 95 3.88 -1.05 -3.96
CA ILE A 95 5.34 -1.16 -4.03
C ILE A 95 5.78 -2.60 -4.32
N LYS A 96 5.11 -3.61 -3.76
CA LYS A 96 5.44 -5.01 -4.05
C LYS A 96 5.22 -5.34 -5.53
N GLU A 97 4.14 -4.85 -6.10
CA GLU A 97 3.85 -5.04 -7.52
C GLU A 97 4.85 -4.28 -8.39
N ALA A 98 5.20 -3.04 -8.02
CA ALA A 98 6.19 -2.26 -8.75
C ALA A 98 7.60 -2.91 -8.73
N ILE A 99 7.97 -3.60 -7.65
CA ILE A 99 9.23 -4.37 -7.57
C ILE A 99 9.20 -5.58 -8.50
N LEU A 100 8.02 -6.11 -8.82
CA LEU A 100 7.82 -7.19 -9.78
C LEU A 100 7.66 -6.66 -11.22
N ASP A 101 7.91 -5.37 -11.46
CA ASP A 101 7.71 -4.68 -12.73
C ASP A 101 6.25 -4.72 -13.24
N ASN A 102 5.28 -4.92 -12.34
CA ASN A 102 3.86 -4.95 -12.68
C ASN A 102 3.30 -3.53 -12.80
N THR A 103 2.39 -3.33 -13.75
CA THR A 103 1.63 -2.08 -13.87
C THR A 103 0.44 -2.10 -12.90
N TRP A 104 0.43 -1.16 -11.95
CA TRP A 104 -0.68 -1.01 -11.02
C TRP A 104 -1.96 -0.58 -11.74
N THR A 105 -3.03 -1.32 -11.54
CA THR A 105 -4.37 -0.95 -11.98
C THR A 105 -5.26 -0.59 -10.81
N ARG A 106 -5.84 0.60 -10.87
CA ARG A 106 -6.79 1.09 -9.87
C ARG A 106 -8.13 0.37 -10.00
N LEU A 107 -8.54 -0.29 -8.92
CA LEU A 107 -9.87 -0.86 -8.72
C LEU A 107 -10.50 -0.16 -7.50
N LYS A 108 -11.68 0.46 -7.67
CA LYS A 108 -12.32 1.22 -6.58
C LYS A 108 -13.85 1.30 -6.74
N ASP A 109 -14.50 1.96 -5.79
CA ASP A 109 -15.95 2.23 -5.78
C ASP A 109 -16.78 0.95 -5.91
N MET A 110 -16.43 -0.05 -5.11
CA MET A 110 -17.24 -1.26 -5.04
C MET A 110 -18.50 -0.99 -4.25
N TYR A 111 -19.64 -1.42 -4.80
CA TYR A 111 -20.93 -1.35 -4.15
C TYR A 111 -21.67 -2.68 -4.29
N LEU A 112 -22.62 -2.90 -3.38
CA LEU A 112 -23.43 -4.10 -3.34
C LEU A 112 -24.90 -3.75 -3.54
N GLU A 113 -25.59 -4.60 -4.25
CA GLU A 113 -27.03 -4.55 -4.51
C GLU A 113 -27.65 -5.93 -4.21
N ASP A 114 -28.98 -5.98 -4.18
CA ASP A 114 -29.76 -7.23 -4.03
C ASP A 114 -29.28 -8.12 -2.88
N VAL A 115 -29.03 -7.52 -1.72
CA VAL A 115 -28.60 -8.25 -0.52
C VAL A 115 -29.80 -9.02 0.04
N GLU A 116 -29.83 -10.32 -0.26
CA GLU A 116 -30.84 -11.27 0.19
C GLU A 116 -30.26 -12.22 1.24
N ASP A 117 -31.02 -13.23 1.63
CA ASP A 117 -30.61 -14.21 2.64
C ASP A 117 -29.60 -15.23 2.08
N ASP A 118 -29.62 -15.50 0.77
CA ASP A 118 -28.74 -16.46 0.10
C ASP A 118 -27.84 -15.88 -1.00
N ARG A 119 -27.97 -14.58 -1.30
CA ARG A 119 -27.20 -13.91 -2.35
C ARG A 119 -26.94 -12.43 -2.11
N PHE A 120 -25.94 -11.90 -2.82
CA PHE A 120 -25.80 -10.46 -3.08
C PHE A 120 -25.07 -10.23 -4.39
N THR A 121 -25.36 -9.10 -5.05
CA THR A 121 -24.69 -8.70 -6.30
C THR A 121 -23.60 -7.70 -5.99
N ALA A 122 -22.35 -8.04 -6.32
CA ALA A 122 -21.21 -7.14 -6.18
C ALA A 122 -20.88 -6.49 -7.52
N THR A 123 -20.74 -5.17 -7.52
CA THR A 123 -20.34 -4.39 -8.68
C THR A 123 -19.14 -3.51 -8.33
N ILE A 124 -18.14 -3.50 -9.21
CA ILE A 124 -16.94 -2.67 -9.05
C ILE A 124 -16.71 -1.82 -10.30
N ALA A 125 -16.31 -0.55 -10.10
CA ALA A 125 -15.87 0.29 -11.21
C ALA A 125 -14.49 -0.17 -11.70
N ILE A 126 -14.38 -0.40 -13.01
CA ILE A 126 -13.12 -0.73 -13.67
C ILE A 126 -12.75 0.38 -14.66
N PRO A 127 -11.46 0.69 -14.84
CA PRO A 127 -11.01 1.56 -15.92
C PRO A 127 -11.45 1.03 -17.29
N SER A 128 -11.78 1.95 -18.19
CA SER A 128 -12.12 1.61 -19.58
C SER A 128 -11.00 0.82 -20.24
N ALA A 129 -11.34 -0.31 -20.87
CA ALA A 129 -10.42 -1.26 -21.51
C ALA A 129 -9.67 -2.22 -20.57
N LEU A 130 -10.05 -2.29 -19.29
CA LEU A 130 -9.64 -3.40 -18.44
C LEU A 130 -10.48 -4.65 -18.77
N GLY A 131 -9.87 -5.83 -18.73
CA GLY A 131 -10.60 -7.10 -18.82
C GLY A 131 -11.36 -7.43 -17.52
N ASP A 132 -11.89 -8.64 -17.45
CA ASP A 132 -12.74 -9.07 -16.34
C ASP A 132 -11.95 -9.26 -15.03
N PRO A 133 -12.29 -8.55 -13.94
CA PRO A 133 -11.69 -8.80 -12.64
C PRO A 133 -12.22 -10.10 -12.02
N THR A 134 -11.50 -10.66 -11.06
CA THR A 134 -11.89 -11.83 -10.30
C THR A 134 -12.24 -11.43 -8.86
N ILE A 135 -13.41 -11.84 -8.39
CA ILE A 135 -13.85 -11.70 -7.00
C ILE A 135 -13.54 -12.97 -6.23
N HIS A 136 -13.06 -12.82 -4.99
CA HIS A 136 -12.92 -13.92 -4.04
C HIS A 136 -13.73 -13.63 -2.80
N TRP A 137 -14.38 -14.64 -2.23
CA TRP A 137 -15.19 -14.48 -1.02
C TRP A 137 -15.00 -15.65 -0.04
N GLY A 138 -15.40 -15.40 1.21
CA GLY A 138 -15.35 -16.38 2.29
C GLY A 138 -15.93 -15.83 3.60
N THR A 139 -16.09 -16.68 4.61
CA THR A 139 -16.59 -16.29 5.93
C THR A 139 -15.50 -15.76 6.87
N SER A 140 -14.24 -15.81 6.44
CA SER A 140 -13.09 -15.29 7.17
C SER A 140 -12.38 -14.20 6.38
N LYS A 141 -11.91 -13.18 7.09
CA LYS A 141 -11.08 -12.11 6.52
C LYS A 141 -9.70 -12.60 6.00
N THR A 142 -9.26 -13.81 6.35
CA THR A 142 -7.94 -14.35 5.95
C THR A 142 -8.02 -15.56 5.01
N HIS A 143 -9.22 -16.07 4.73
CA HIS A 143 -9.39 -17.28 3.93
C HIS A 143 -10.60 -17.13 3.01
N PHE A 144 -10.33 -17.18 1.70
CA PHE A 144 -11.31 -17.00 0.63
C PHE A 144 -11.27 -18.25 -0.26
N PRO A 145 -12.07 -19.28 0.05
CA PRO A 145 -12.04 -20.55 -0.69
C PRO A 145 -12.71 -20.44 -2.07
N ASP A 146 -13.62 -19.49 -2.23
CA ASP A 146 -14.45 -19.37 -3.42
C ASP A 146 -14.00 -18.16 -4.26
N GLU A 147 -14.05 -18.32 -5.58
CA GLU A 147 -13.69 -17.29 -6.54
C GLU A 147 -14.54 -17.37 -7.80
N ALA A 148 -14.72 -16.23 -8.46
CA ALA A 148 -15.40 -16.15 -9.75
C ALA A 148 -14.91 -14.94 -10.55
N VAL A 149 -14.96 -15.07 -11.87
CA VAL A 149 -14.76 -13.95 -12.79
C VAL A 149 -16.00 -13.06 -12.73
N MET A 150 -15.80 -11.75 -12.63
CA MET A 150 -16.86 -10.74 -12.73
C MET A 150 -16.90 -10.21 -14.16
N PRO A 151 -17.87 -10.63 -15.00
CA PRO A 151 -17.92 -10.15 -16.37
C PRO A 151 -18.04 -8.63 -16.43
N THR A 152 -17.26 -8.03 -17.32
CA THR A 152 -17.31 -6.62 -17.59
C THR A 152 -18.63 -6.28 -18.29
N THR A 153 -19.49 -5.58 -17.58
CA THR A 153 -20.72 -5.00 -18.09
C THR A 153 -20.44 -3.54 -18.48
N ASP A 154 -20.91 -3.12 -19.64
CA ASP A 154 -20.78 -1.74 -20.15
C ASP A 154 -19.33 -1.19 -20.26
N GLY A 155 -18.33 -2.07 -20.31
CA GLY A 155 -16.92 -1.72 -20.54
C GLY A 155 -16.20 -1.03 -19.36
N ASN A 156 -16.92 -0.66 -18.30
CA ASN A 156 -16.41 0.12 -17.16
C ASN A 156 -16.87 -0.42 -15.80
N LYS A 157 -17.60 -1.53 -15.75
CA LYS A 157 -18.04 -2.17 -14.49
C LYS A 157 -17.84 -3.68 -14.55
N GLY A 158 -17.29 -4.27 -13.50
CA GLY A 158 -17.33 -5.72 -13.30
C GLY A 158 -18.47 -6.07 -12.35
N THR A 159 -19.36 -6.98 -12.73
CA THR A 159 -20.53 -7.35 -11.92
C THR A 159 -20.58 -8.86 -11.71
N TYR A 160 -20.86 -9.32 -10.49
CA TYR A 160 -21.08 -10.74 -10.22
C TYR A 160 -22.07 -10.94 -9.07
N THR A 161 -23.02 -11.86 -9.25
CA THR A 161 -23.97 -12.26 -8.19
C THR A 161 -23.44 -13.50 -7.49
N ILE A 162 -23.07 -13.34 -6.22
CA ILE A 162 -22.65 -14.44 -5.36
C ILE A 162 -23.91 -15.11 -4.82
N THR A 163 -24.03 -16.43 -4.99
CA THR A 163 -25.19 -17.23 -4.58
C THR A 163 -24.78 -18.37 -3.65
N GLY A 164 -25.77 -19.05 -3.04
CA GLY A 164 -25.51 -20.19 -2.15
C GLY A 164 -24.94 -19.79 -0.79
N LEU A 165 -25.17 -18.54 -0.37
CA LEU A 165 -24.70 -18.01 0.89
C LEU A 165 -25.59 -18.48 2.04
N THR A 166 -24.99 -18.60 3.22
CA THR A 166 -25.74 -18.90 4.44
C THR A 166 -26.40 -17.62 4.97
N LYS A 167 -27.68 -17.70 5.31
CA LYS A 167 -28.42 -16.59 5.91
C LYS A 167 -27.77 -16.03 7.17
N ASN A 168 -27.97 -14.73 7.42
CA ASN A 168 -27.43 -13.99 8.56
C ASN A 168 -25.92 -14.24 8.82
N THR A 169 -25.13 -14.46 7.77
CA THR A 169 -23.70 -14.76 7.88
C THR A 169 -22.88 -13.60 7.33
N LEU A 170 -21.80 -13.27 8.02
CA LEU A 170 -20.88 -12.23 7.57
C LEU A 170 -19.88 -12.83 6.58
N TYR A 171 -19.92 -12.33 5.36
CA TYR A 171 -18.98 -12.66 4.30
C TYR A 171 -17.97 -11.52 4.12
N TYR A 172 -16.76 -11.91 3.78
CA TYR A 172 -15.66 -11.03 3.39
C TYR A 172 -15.31 -11.32 1.93
N PHE A 173 -14.97 -10.27 1.19
CA PHE A 173 -14.62 -10.42 -0.21
C PHE A 173 -13.69 -9.31 -0.68
N TYR A 174 -12.95 -9.58 -1.74
CA TYR A 174 -12.11 -8.60 -2.43
C TYR A 174 -12.07 -8.94 -3.92
N CYS A 175 -11.72 -7.96 -4.74
CA CYS A 175 -11.53 -8.16 -6.16
C CYS A 175 -10.08 -7.91 -6.53
N HIS A 176 -9.58 -8.65 -7.50
CA HIS A 176 -8.30 -8.37 -8.14
C HIS A 176 -8.42 -8.46 -9.66
N TYR A 177 -7.47 -7.86 -10.35
CA TYR A 177 -7.33 -7.98 -11.79
C TYR A 177 -5.91 -8.41 -12.14
N GLY A 178 -5.82 -9.27 -13.14
CA GLY A 178 -4.59 -9.75 -13.74
C GLY A 178 -3.82 -10.73 -12.87
N VAL A 179 -2.76 -11.27 -13.46
CA VAL A 179 -1.81 -12.17 -12.79
C VAL A 179 -0.59 -11.39 -12.34
N SER A 180 0.05 -11.83 -11.26
CA SER A 180 1.35 -11.26 -10.87
C SER A 180 2.35 -11.45 -12.02
N GLY A 181 2.97 -10.38 -12.51
CA GLY A 181 3.96 -10.42 -13.59
C GLY A 181 3.65 -9.56 -14.82
N ASP A 182 2.50 -8.87 -14.87
CA ASP A 182 2.13 -8.02 -16.02
C ASP A 182 1.36 -6.76 -15.58
N THR A 183 0.05 -6.89 -15.40
CA THR A 183 -0.83 -5.82 -14.91
C THR A 183 -1.57 -6.35 -13.69
N TYR A 184 -1.48 -5.65 -12.56
CA TYR A 184 -2.09 -6.10 -11.31
C TYR A 184 -2.85 -4.96 -10.63
N GLY A 185 -4.07 -5.24 -10.22
CA GLY A 185 -4.88 -4.36 -9.39
C GLY A 185 -5.59 -5.14 -8.32
N ARG A 186 -5.75 -4.59 -7.12
CA ARG A 186 -6.52 -5.22 -6.06
C ARG A 186 -7.21 -4.20 -5.18
N THR A 187 -8.37 -4.57 -4.68
CA THR A 187 -9.10 -3.81 -3.66
C THR A 187 -8.79 -4.25 -2.22
N GLY A 188 -9.18 -3.41 -1.27
CA GLY A 188 -9.27 -3.83 0.13
C GLY A 188 -10.29 -4.95 0.35
N ILE A 189 -10.39 -5.45 1.59
CA ILE A 189 -11.37 -6.50 1.92
C ILE A 189 -12.67 -5.83 2.34
N TYR A 190 -13.73 -6.00 1.56
CA TYR A 190 -15.09 -5.59 1.90
C TYR A 190 -15.76 -6.66 2.77
N SER A 191 -16.88 -6.32 3.37
CA SER A 191 -17.65 -7.25 4.17
C SER A 191 -19.13 -6.96 4.06
N GLN A 192 -19.94 -8.00 3.94
CA GLN A 192 -21.39 -7.91 3.86
C GLN A 192 -22.03 -9.03 4.67
N ARG A 193 -23.11 -8.72 5.39
CA ARG A 193 -23.94 -9.72 6.05
C ARG A 193 -25.15 -10.02 5.17
N THR A 194 -25.44 -11.29 4.94
CA THR A 194 -26.67 -11.72 4.26
C THR A 194 -27.90 -11.39 5.12
N ALA A 195 -29.05 -11.19 4.49
CA ALA A 195 -30.29 -10.90 5.19
C ALA A 195 -30.68 -12.04 6.14
N ALA A 196 -31.51 -11.73 7.14
CA ALA A 196 -31.97 -12.71 8.12
C ALA A 196 -33.17 -13.52 7.62
N ALA A 197 -34.00 -12.90 6.77
CA ALA A 197 -35.14 -13.42 6.00
C ALA A 197 -35.73 -12.26 5.20
#